data_AF-A0A957CHJ9-F1
#
_entry.id   AF-A0A957CHJ9-F1
#
_cell.length_a   1.000
_cell.length_b   1.000
_cell.length_c   1.000
_cell.angle_alpha   90.00
_cell.angle_beta   90.00
_cell.angle_gamma   90.00
#
_symmetry.space_group_name_H-M   'P 1'
#
loop_
_entity.id
_entity.type
_entity.pdbx_description
1 polymer ?
#
loop_
_entity_poly.entity_id
_entity_poly.type
_entity_poly.pdbx_seq_one_letter_code
_entity_poly.pdbx_strand_id
1 'polypeptide(L)'
;MFRGKPRWRKVLRDLWGNKVRTLLVVLSIAVGVFAIGMINGTQVLLREDLSVAYMATKPAGAELSMSGFDKDLLHTVRRMDEVAEADARRSLTMQVQVGPDEWRTMHVVAFADDDDIRIHKVDALAGTWPPPDHGIVVERASLPYVNAAIGDLLTVEAADGRLRQLPISGTAHDIFTDPVQFTNQPNAYMSIETLEWLGFGSYFNELHIITTGDTTDKEHITAVANTV
;
A
#
# COMPACT_ATOMS: atom_id res chain seq x y z
N MET A 1 29.83 -48.22 23.33
CA MET A 1 31.26 -48.21 22.93
C MET A 1 31.36 -48.48 21.43
N PHE A 2 31.31 -47.45 20.60
CA PHE A 2 31.34 -47.61 19.14
C PHE A 2 32.77 -47.95 18.66
N ARG A 3 33.04 -49.23 18.39
CA ARG A 3 34.22 -49.69 17.63
C ARG A 3 34.08 -49.23 16.18
N GLY A 4 34.45 -47.98 15.91
CA GLY A 4 34.45 -47.40 14.56
C GLY A 4 35.34 -48.20 13.62
N LYS A 5 34.75 -48.72 12.53
CA LYS A 5 35.42 -49.51 11.48
C LYS A 5 36.73 -48.80 11.05
N PRO A 6 37.86 -49.52 10.91
CA PRO A 6 39.20 -48.93 10.65
C PRO A 6 39.25 -48.01 9.41
N ARG A 7 38.31 -48.19 8.48
CA ARG A 7 38.11 -47.35 7.30
C ARG A 7 37.80 -45.88 7.65
N TRP A 8 36.98 -45.62 8.67
CA TRP A 8 36.63 -44.25 9.10
C TRP A 8 37.81 -43.53 9.77
N ARG A 9 38.63 -44.26 10.54
CA ARG A 9 39.86 -43.72 11.13
C ARG A 9 40.90 -43.33 10.08
N LYS A 10 40.94 -44.01 8.93
CA LYS A 10 41.81 -43.66 7.80
C LYS A 10 41.33 -42.39 7.11
N VAL A 11 40.03 -42.27 6.82
CA VAL A 11 39.43 -41.07 6.20
C VAL A 11 39.64 -39.82 7.06
N LEU A 12 39.40 -39.90 8.38
CA LEU A 12 39.64 -38.78 9.31
C LEU A 12 41.11 -38.36 9.35
N ARG A 13 42.05 -39.31 9.22
CA ARG A 13 43.49 -39.02 9.17
C ARG A 13 43.91 -38.39 7.86
N ASP A 14 43.36 -38.84 6.74
CA ASP A 14 43.62 -38.27 5.41
C ASP A 14 43.09 -36.82 5.31
N LEU A 15 41.92 -36.53 5.90
CA LEU A 15 41.39 -35.17 6.02
C LEU A 15 42.26 -34.27 6.91
N TRP A 16 42.89 -34.84 7.95
CA TRP A 16 43.83 -34.14 8.85
C TRP A 16 45.20 -33.87 8.21
N GLY A 17 45.55 -34.61 7.14
CA GLY A 17 46.79 -34.42 6.37
C GLY A 17 46.79 -33.19 5.46
N ASN A 18 45.61 -32.72 5.05
CA ASN A 18 45.43 -31.52 4.18
C ASN A 18 44.38 -30.57 4.76
N LYS A 19 44.60 -30.11 5.99
CA LYS A 19 43.64 -29.31 6.79
C LYS A 19 43.09 -28.09 6.05
N VAL A 20 43.94 -27.35 5.32
CA VAL A 20 43.54 -26.14 4.59
C VAL A 20 42.55 -26.50 3.46
N ARG A 21 42.85 -27.54 2.67
CA ARG A 21 41.99 -27.96 1.56
C ARG A 21 40.63 -28.46 2.07
N THR A 22 40.63 -29.28 3.11
CA THR A 22 39.39 -29.78 3.72
C THR A 22 38.56 -28.64 4.30
N LEU A 23 39.20 -27.69 5.00
CA LEU A 23 38.52 -26.53 5.58
C LEU A 23 37.86 -25.66 4.51
N LEU A 24 38.55 -25.38 3.41
CA LEU A 24 38.00 -24.59 2.30
C LEU A 24 36.78 -25.26 1.66
N VAL A 25 36.81 -26.58 1.48
CA VAL A 25 35.67 -27.34 0.93
C VAL A 25 34.48 -27.30 1.90
N VAL A 26 34.71 -27.54 3.19
CA VAL A 26 33.64 -27.48 4.21
C VAL A 26 33.05 -26.08 4.30
N LEU A 27 33.88 -25.04 4.28
CA LEU A 27 33.43 -23.64 4.30
C LEU A 27 32.59 -23.30 3.06
N SER A 28 33.02 -23.75 1.88
CA SER A 28 32.26 -23.54 0.64
C SER A 28 30.88 -24.21 0.68
N ILE A 29 30.80 -25.46 1.17
CA ILE A 29 29.51 -26.15 1.36
C ILE A 29 28.66 -25.43 2.41
N ALA A 30 29.26 -25.02 3.54
CA ALA A 30 28.56 -24.34 4.62
C ALA A 30 27.94 -23.01 4.14
N VAL A 31 28.69 -22.20 3.38
CA VAL A 31 28.19 -20.95 2.79
C VAL A 31 27.04 -21.23 1.81
N GLY A 32 27.16 -22.26 0.97
CA GLY A 32 26.09 -22.64 0.04
C GLY A 32 24.80 -23.05 0.74
N VAL A 33 24.89 -23.92 1.75
CA VAL A 33 23.72 -24.38 2.52
C VAL A 33 23.13 -23.24 3.36
N PHE A 34 23.98 -22.39 3.96
CA PHE A 34 23.54 -21.23 4.72
C PHE A 34 22.78 -20.22 3.83
N ALA A 35 23.27 -19.95 2.63
CA ALA A 35 22.57 -19.09 1.66
C ALA A 35 21.19 -19.66 1.30
N ILE A 36 21.08 -20.97 1.04
CA ILE A 36 19.80 -21.63 0.77
C ILE A 36 18.87 -21.54 1.99
N GLY A 37 19.38 -21.75 3.19
CA GLY A 37 18.62 -21.64 4.44
C GLY A 37 18.08 -20.23 4.67
N MET A 38 18.91 -19.19 4.45
CA MET A 38 18.48 -17.80 4.54
C MET A 38 17.40 -17.46 3.51
N ILE A 39 17.57 -17.84 2.23
CA ILE A 39 16.58 -17.55 1.18
C ILE A 39 15.22 -18.16 1.54
N ASN A 40 15.19 -19.42 1.97
CA ASN A 40 13.95 -20.08 2.36
C ASN A 40 13.35 -19.46 3.64
N GLY A 41 14.17 -19.17 4.65
CA GLY A 41 13.71 -18.53 5.88
C GLY A 41 13.10 -17.15 5.63
N THR A 42 13.75 -16.33 4.81
CA THR A 42 13.26 -15.01 4.41
C THR A 42 11.95 -15.12 3.63
N GLN A 43 11.80 -16.10 2.72
CA GLN A 43 10.54 -16.31 1.99
C GLN A 43 9.37 -16.68 2.90
N VAL A 44 9.60 -17.49 3.94
CA VAL A 44 8.54 -17.86 4.89
C VAL A 44 8.15 -16.66 5.74
N LEU A 45 9.13 -15.98 6.34
CA LEU A 45 8.90 -14.84 7.21
C LEU A 45 8.18 -13.70 6.47
N LEU A 46 8.63 -13.35 5.26
CA LEU A 46 8.00 -12.32 4.44
C LEU A 46 6.55 -12.66 4.10
N ARG A 47 6.23 -13.91 3.76
CA ARG A 47 4.86 -14.28 3.37
C ARG A 47 3.88 -14.22 4.54
N GLU A 48 4.32 -14.61 5.73
CA GLU A 48 3.47 -14.58 6.92
C GLU A 48 3.23 -13.15 7.40
N ASP A 49 4.30 -12.36 7.55
CA ASP A 49 4.19 -10.98 8.02
C ASP A 49 3.43 -10.07 7.02
N LEU A 50 3.65 -10.24 5.71
CA LEU A 50 2.91 -9.50 4.70
C LEU A 50 1.43 -9.88 4.69
N SER A 51 1.09 -11.16 4.88
CA SER A 51 -0.30 -11.61 4.95
C SER A 51 -1.01 -10.99 6.16
N VAL A 52 -0.36 -10.98 7.33
CA VAL A 52 -0.92 -10.37 8.53
C VAL A 52 -1.11 -8.86 8.36
N ALA A 53 -0.11 -8.15 7.86
CA ALA A 53 -0.19 -6.71 7.60
C ALA A 53 -1.28 -6.38 6.56
N TYR A 54 -1.39 -7.18 5.50
CA TYR A 54 -2.41 -7.04 4.47
C TYR A 54 -3.82 -7.29 4.99
N MET A 55 -4.03 -8.33 5.82
CA MET A 55 -5.35 -8.60 6.39
C MET A 55 -5.76 -7.55 7.44
N ALA A 56 -4.79 -6.89 8.10
CA ALA A 56 -5.06 -5.86 9.09
C ALA A 56 -5.71 -4.59 8.50
N THR A 57 -5.49 -4.31 7.22
CA THR A 57 -6.01 -3.12 6.54
C THR A 57 -7.40 -3.33 5.90
N LYS A 58 -7.99 -4.52 6.07
CA LYS A 58 -9.28 -4.94 5.52
C LYS A 58 -9.32 -4.76 3.98
N PRO A 59 -8.71 -5.67 3.21
CA PRO A 59 -8.72 -5.60 1.75
C PRO A 59 -10.14 -5.69 1.19
N ALA A 60 -10.42 -4.94 0.12
CA ALA A 60 -11.66 -5.07 -0.61
C ALA A 60 -11.73 -6.45 -1.30
N GLY A 61 -12.91 -7.08 -1.27
CA GLY A 61 -13.18 -8.25 -2.11
C GLY A 61 -13.35 -7.84 -3.58
N ALA A 62 -13.99 -6.69 -3.81
CA ALA A 62 -14.16 -6.09 -5.13
C ALA A 62 -13.91 -4.58 -5.10
N GLU A 63 -13.24 -4.09 -6.14
CA GLU A 63 -13.06 -2.66 -6.43
C GLU A 63 -13.72 -2.34 -7.76
N LEU A 64 -14.66 -1.40 -7.75
CA LEU A 64 -15.45 -1.00 -8.90
C LEU A 64 -15.11 0.44 -9.27
N SER A 65 -14.43 0.63 -10.40
CA SER A 65 -14.27 1.95 -11.00
C SER A 65 -15.48 2.27 -11.88
N MET A 66 -16.24 3.28 -11.50
CA MET A 66 -17.51 3.63 -12.12
C MET A 66 -17.50 5.07 -12.66
N SER A 67 -18.50 5.40 -13.48
CA SER A 67 -18.83 6.81 -13.71
C SER A 67 -19.22 7.48 -12.39
N GLY A 68 -19.09 8.82 -12.33
CA GLY A 68 -19.35 9.58 -11.10
C GLY A 68 -20.69 9.25 -10.44
N PHE A 69 -20.69 8.99 -9.14
CA PHE A 69 -21.85 8.65 -8.32
C PHE A 69 -21.85 9.42 -6.99
N ASP A 70 -23.01 9.49 -6.34
CA ASP A 70 -23.21 10.20 -5.08
C ASP A 70 -23.15 9.27 -3.85
N LYS A 71 -23.29 9.84 -2.66
CA LYS A 71 -23.29 9.07 -1.40
C LYS A 71 -24.53 8.17 -1.25
N ASP A 72 -25.61 8.42 -2.00
CA ASP A 72 -26.84 7.62 -1.91
C ASP A 72 -26.66 6.22 -2.50
N LEU A 73 -25.84 6.08 -3.55
CA LEU A 73 -25.45 4.77 -4.06
C LEU A 73 -24.66 3.99 -3.00
N LEU A 74 -23.66 4.61 -2.35
CA LEU A 74 -22.90 4.00 -1.26
C LEU A 74 -23.83 3.49 -0.15
N HIS A 75 -24.79 4.32 0.28
CA HIS A 75 -25.77 3.93 1.30
C HIS A 75 -26.69 2.80 0.85
N THR A 76 -26.98 2.69 -0.45
CA THR A 76 -27.77 1.61 -1.01
C THR A 76 -27.00 0.30 -1.00
N VAL A 77 -25.74 0.32 -1.43
CA VAL A 77 -24.87 -0.86 -1.45
C VAL A 77 -24.61 -1.37 -0.04
N ARG A 78 -24.40 -0.48 0.94
CA ARG A 78 -24.25 -0.84 2.37
C ARG A 78 -25.48 -1.55 2.98
N ARG A 79 -26.66 -1.48 2.34
CA ARG A 79 -27.90 -2.12 2.81
C ARG A 79 -28.16 -3.48 2.16
N MET A 80 -27.34 -3.90 1.19
CA MET A 80 -27.47 -5.21 0.57
C MET A 80 -27.04 -6.30 1.55
N ASP A 81 -27.85 -7.37 1.68
CA ASP A 81 -27.56 -8.47 2.62
C ASP A 81 -26.26 -9.21 2.24
N GLU A 82 -25.87 -9.17 0.96
CA GLU A 82 -24.67 -9.75 0.42
C GLU A 82 -23.40 -8.92 0.67
N VAL A 83 -23.55 -7.68 1.16
CA VAL A 83 -22.46 -6.73 1.40
C VAL A 83 -22.20 -6.60 2.90
N ALA A 84 -20.99 -6.96 3.33
CA ALA A 84 -20.57 -6.82 4.72
C ALA A 84 -20.11 -5.40 5.04
N GLU A 85 -19.32 -4.81 4.14
CA GLU A 85 -18.83 -3.43 4.24
C GLU A 85 -18.74 -2.84 2.84
N ALA A 86 -18.95 -1.53 2.72
CA ALA A 86 -18.66 -0.80 1.49
C ALA A 86 -18.14 0.61 1.79
N ASP A 87 -17.19 1.08 1.00
CA ASP A 87 -16.65 2.44 1.06
C ASP A 87 -16.58 3.03 -0.34
N ALA A 88 -16.86 4.33 -0.44
CA ALA A 88 -16.70 5.07 -1.68
C ALA A 88 -15.54 6.04 -1.56
N ARG A 89 -14.84 6.24 -2.67
CA ARG A 89 -13.79 7.24 -2.75
C ARG A 89 -13.75 7.88 -4.13
N ARG A 90 -13.20 9.08 -4.15
CA ARG A 90 -12.91 9.85 -5.33
C ARG A 90 -11.42 9.75 -5.59
N SER A 91 -11.05 9.08 -6.66
CA SER A 91 -9.68 9.02 -7.14
C SER A 91 -9.52 9.86 -8.41
N LEU A 92 -8.51 10.72 -8.43
CA LEU A 92 -8.13 11.50 -9.60
C LEU A 92 -6.63 11.81 -9.60
N THR A 93 -6.15 12.36 -10.70
CA THR A 93 -4.80 12.91 -10.78
C THR A 93 -4.85 14.42 -10.94
N MET A 94 -3.89 15.12 -10.34
CA MET A 94 -3.72 16.57 -10.48
C MET A 94 -2.25 16.93 -10.62
N GLN A 95 -1.96 18.10 -11.19
CA GLN A 95 -0.58 18.60 -11.29
C GLN A 95 -0.19 19.32 -10.00
N VAL A 96 1.01 19.01 -9.50
CA VAL A 96 1.61 19.68 -8.35
C VAL A 96 2.98 20.23 -8.72
N GLN A 97 3.28 21.42 -8.23
CA GLN A 97 4.56 22.06 -8.45
C GLN A 97 5.55 21.59 -7.40
N VAL A 98 6.69 21.05 -7.85
CA VAL A 98 7.74 20.49 -6.98
C VAL A 98 9.08 21.24 -7.09
N GLY A 99 9.13 22.21 -8.01
CA GLY A 99 10.25 23.14 -8.20
C GLY A 99 9.79 24.38 -8.98
N PRO A 100 10.65 25.39 -9.19
CA PRO A 100 10.26 26.66 -9.83
C PRO A 100 9.50 26.49 -11.15
N ASP A 101 9.90 25.53 -11.97
CA ASP A 101 9.27 25.19 -13.25
C ASP A 101 9.08 23.67 -13.42
N GLU A 102 9.07 22.92 -12.31
CA GLU A 102 8.92 21.46 -12.33
C GLU A 102 7.53 21.08 -11.79
N TRP A 103 6.79 20.35 -12.62
CA TRP A 103 5.46 19.83 -12.30
C TRP A 103 5.45 18.31 -12.31
N ARG A 104 4.68 17.73 -11.40
CA ARG A 104 4.47 16.29 -11.31
C ARG A 104 2.99 15.96 -11.21
N THR A 105 2.61 14.87 -11.85
CA THR A 105 1.28 14.27 -11.68
C THR A 105 1.22 13.59 -10.32
N MET A 106 0.32 14.06 -9.46
CA MET A 106 0.01 13.47 -8.15
C MET A 106 -1.32 12.72 -8.25
N HIS A 107 -1.37 11.52 -7.68
CA HIS A 107 -2.60 10.79 -7.43
C HIS A 107 -3.21 11.25 -6.12
N VAL A 108 -4.50 11.59 -6.16
CA VAL A 108 -5.24 12.13 -5.03
C VAL A 108 -6.48 11.30 -4.78
N VAL A 109 -6.68 10.94 -3.52
CA VAL A 109 -7.84 10.20 -3.04
C VAL A 109 -8.60 11.03 -2.01
N ALA A 110 -9.92 11.16 -2.19
CA ALA A 110 -10.83 11.67 -1.17
C ALA A 110 -11.83 10.59 -0.79
N PHE A 111 -11.94 10.29 0.51
CA PHE A 111 -12.86 9.27 1.03
C PHE A 111 -14.24 9.87 1.28
N ALA A 112 -15.29 9.07 1.13
CA ALA A 112 -16.65 9.48 1.48
C ALA A 112 -16.88 9.63 2.99
N ASP A 113 -16.15 8.83 3.78
CA ASP A 113 -16.15 8.81 5.25
C ASP A 113 -14.68 8.75 5.72
N ASP A 114 -13.98 9.87 5.68
CA ASP A 114 -12.54 9.99 5.98
C ASP A 114 -12.19 9.81 7.47
N ASP A 115 -13.13 10.11 8.36
CA ASP A 115 -13.09 9.81 9.79
C ASP A 115 -13.26 8.31 10.13
N ASP A 116 -13.90 7.53 9.26
CA ASP A 116 -14.25 6.12 9.49
C ASP A 116 -14.01 5.27 8.23
N ILE A 117 -12.74 5.19 7.79
CA ILE A 117 -12.34 4.32 6.68
C ILE A 117 -12.46 2.85 7.12
N ARG A 118 -13.30 2.08 6.43
CA ARG A 118 -13.62 0.69 6.77
C ARG A 118 -12.86 -0.30 5.93
N ILE A 119 -12.57 0.06 4.68
CA ILE A 119 -11.86 -0.75 3.68
C ILE A 119 -10.62 -0.01 3.23
N HIS A 120 -9.49 -0.71 3.10
CA HIS A 120 -8.20 -0.13 2.72
C HIS A 120 -7.79 1.01 3.64
N LYS A 121 -7.71 0.70 4.93
CA LYS A 121 -7.38 1.69 5.96
C LYS A 121 -6.04 2.36 5.69
N VAL A 122 -6.06 3.69 5.85
CA VAL A 122 -4.87 4.54 5.77
C VAL A 122 -4.41 4.87 7.18
N ASP A 123 -3.14 4.63 7.48
CA ASP A 123 -2.56 4.88 8.78
C ASP A 123 -2.03 6.31 8.87
N ALA A 124 -2.70 7.16 9.65
CA ALA A 124 -2.19 8.49 9.96
C ALA A 124 -0.89 8.41 10.78
N LEU A 125 0.18 9.06 10.32
CA LEU A 125 1.50 9.00 10.96
C LEU A 125 1.84 10.27 11.75
N ALA A 126 1.61 11.44 11.15
CA ALA A 126 1.90 12.72 11.80
C ALA A 126 1.04 13.84 11.22
N GLY A 127 0.82 14.89 12.01
CA GLY A 127 -0.04 16.02 11.62
C GLY A 127 -1.52 15.72 11.83
N THR A 128 -2.37 16.31 10.99
CA THR A 128 -3.82 16.25 11.12
C THR A 128 -4.40 15.21 10.18
N TRP A 129 -5.17 14.27 10.74
CA TRP A 129 -6.04 13.34 10.02
C TRP A 129 -7.43 13.31 10.70
N PRO A 130 -8.54 13.33 9.94
CA PRO A 130 -8.61 13.44 8.48
C PRO A 130 -8.01 14.75 7.91
N PRO A 131 -7.77 14.83 6.59
CA PRO A 131 -7.31 16.05 5.97
C PRO A 131 -8.30 17.21 6.27
N PRO A 132 -7.85 18.33 6.84
CA PRO A 132 -8.73 19.46 7.14
C PRO A 132 -9.19 20.15 5.86
N ASP A 133 -10.22 20.99 5.96
CA ASP A 133 -10.67 21.84 4.84
C ASP A 133 -9.52 22.63 4.22
N HIS A 134 -9.42 22.53 2.89
CA HIS A 134 -8.34 23.13 2.10
C HIS A 134 -6.94 22.70 2.53
N GLY A 135 -6.80 21.55 3.20
CA GLY A 135 -5.53 20.92 3.54
C GLY A 135 -5.29 19.66 2.70
N ILE A 136 -4.03 19.21 2.70
CA ILE A 136 -3.63 17.97 2.03
C ILE A 136 -2.75 17.14 2.96
N VAL A 137 -3.01 15.83 3.00
CA VAL A 137 -2.13 14.85 3.65
C VAL A 137 -1.35 14.12 2.57
N VAL A 138 -0.02 14.09 2.67
CA VAL A 138 0.83 13.45 1.66
C VAL A 138 1.34 12.11 2.18
N GLU A 139 1.32 11.07 1.36
CA GLU A 139 1.85 9.76 1.75
C GLU A 139 3.36 9.88 2.06
N ARG A 140 3.82 9.22 3.12
CA ARG A 140 5.17 9.43 3.69
C ARG A 140 6.30 9.29 2.66
N ALA A 141 6.18 8.34 1.74
CA ALA A 141 7.18 8.08 0.71
C ALA A 141 7.11 9.10 -0.42
N SER A 142 5.99 9.80 -0.55
CA SER A 142 5.74 10.85 -1.54
C SER A 142 6.30 12.22 -1.14
N LEU A 143 6.52 12.49 0.16
CA LEU A 143 7.08 13.76 0.65
C LEU A 143 8.41 14.17 -0.04
N PRO A 144 9.41 13.29 -0.18
CA PRO A 144 10.65 13.63 -0.89
C PRO A 144 10.45 13.92 -2.38
N TYR A 145 9.38 13.38 -2.99
CA TYR A 145 9.09 13.56 -4.42
C TYR A 145 8.36 14.86 -4.72
N VAL A 146 7.70 15.44 -3.71
CA VAL A 146 7.11 16.79 -3.80
C VAL A 146 8.03 17.88 -3.24
N ASN A 147 9.19 17.50 -2.71
CA ASN A 147 10.19 18.40 -2.14
C ASN A 147 9.60 19.35 -1.07
N ALA A 148 8.74 18.80 -0.20
CA ALA A 148 8.03 19.55 0.83
C ALA A 148 7.86 18.71 2.11
N ALA A 149 7.59 19.39 3.22
CA ALA A 149 7.35 18.80 4.53
C ALA A 149 5.98 19.21 5.10
N ILE A 150 5.56 18.54 6.18
CA ILE A 150 4.36 18.94 6.93
C ILE A 150 4.52 20.40 7.41
N GLY A 151 3.50 21.22 7.16
CA GLY A 151 3.49 22.66 7.43
C GLY A 151 3.85 23.54 6.24
N ASP A 152 4.47 22.97 5.19
CA ASP A 152 4.74 23.70 3.95
C ASP A 152 3.46 23.85 3.11
N LEU A 153 3.51 24.78 2.15
CA LEU A 153 2.45 24.97 1.16
C LEU A 153 2.82 24.23 -0.13
N LEU A 154 1.93 23.33 -0.56
CA LEU A 154 2.02 22.68 -1.86
C LEU A 154 1.17 23.45 -2.88
N THR A 155 1.81 23.88 -3.97
CA THR A 155 1.08 24.50 -5.09
C THR A 155 0.51 23.40 -5.99
N VAL A 156 -0.79 23.44 -6.23
CA VAL A 156 -1.53 22.50 -7.07
C VAL A 156 -2.28 23.24 -8.18
N GLU A 157 -2.50 22.57 -9.31
CA GLU A 157 -3.36 23.06 -10.38
C GLU A 157 -4.81 22.61 -10.16
N ALA A 158 -5.71 23.58 -10.01
CA ALA A 158 -7.15 23.36 -9.90
C ALA A 158 -7.77 22.95 -11.25
N ALA A 159 -9.02 22.47 -11.22
CA ALA A 159 -9.71 22.01 -12.43
C ALA A 159 -9.90 23.11 -13.50
N ASP A 160 -9.92 24.38 -13.08
CA ASP A 160 -10.00 25.55 -13.96
C ASP A 160 -8.64 26.07 -14.43
N GLY A 161 -7.56 25.34 -14.14
CA GLY A 161 -6.17 25.70 -14.46
C GLY A 161 -5.56 26.74 -13.52
N ARG A 162 -6.29 27.21 -12.50
CA ARG A 162 -5.74 28.16 -11.53
C ARG A 162 -4.82 27.46 -10.56
N LEU A 163 -3.75 28.15 -10.18
CA LEU A 163 -2.87 27.66 -9.13
C LEU A 163 -3.48 27.95 -7.76
N ARG A 164 -3.48 26.93 -6.90
CA ARG A 164 -3.93 27.00 -5.51
C ARG A 164 -2.81 26.48 -4.61
N GLN A 165 -2.76 27.00 -3.39
CA GLN A 165 -1.80 26.54 -2.38
C GLN A 165 -2.55 25.84 -1.27
N LEU A 166 -2.14 24.61 -0.96
CA LEU A 166 -2.70 23.78 0.11
C LEU A 166 -1.61 23.55 1.16
N PRO A 167 -1.84 23.83 2.45
CA PRO A 167 -0.95 23.39 3.51
C PRO A 167 -0.91 21.86 3.57
N ILE A 168 0.30 21.32 3.64
CA ILE A 168 0.52 19.91 3.98
C ILE A 168 0.21 19.75 5.47
N SER A 169 -0.99 19.30 5.79
CA SER A 169 -1.50 19.22 7.17
C SER A 169 -0.95 18.01 7.93
N GLY A 170 -0.47 16.99 7.22
CA GLY A 170 0.04 15.77 7.80
C GLY A 170 0.64 14.80 6.78
N THR A 171 0.98 13.61 7.28
CA THR A 171 1.45 12.49 6.47
C THR A 171 0.84 11.19 6.95
N ALA A 172 0.65 10.28 6.01
CA ALA A 172 0.04 8.99 6.23
C ALA A 172 0.86 7.86 5.58
N HIS A 173 0.54 6.63 5.94
CA HIS A 173 1.03 5.43 5.29
C HIS A 173 -0.13 4.61 4.77
N ASP A 174 -0.05 4.25 3.50
CA ASP A 174 -1.02 3.42 2.82
C ASP A 174 -0.27 2.30 2.11
N ILE A 175 -0.63 1.06 2.43
CA ILE A 175 0.01 -0.12 1.86
C ILE A 175 -0.64 -0.57 0.53
N PHE A 176 -1.82 -0.04 0.21
CA PHE A 176 -2.57 -0.34 -1.01
C PHE A 176 -2.33 0.64 -2.13
N THR A 177 -1.74 1.80 -1.83
CA THR A 177 -1.31 2.72 -2.88
C THR A 177 -0.05 2.22 -3.55
N ASP A 178 0.04 2.45 -4.86
CA ASP A 178 1.26 2.12 -5.60
C ASP A 178 2.42 2.98 -5.10
N PRO A 179 3.56 2.36 -4.71
CA PRO A 179 4.70 3.11 -4.22
C PRO A 179 5.19 4.11 -5.26
N VAL A 180 5.38 5.37 -4.85
CA VAL A 180 5.83 6.46 -5.71
C VAL A 180 7.17 6.17 -6.41
N GLN A 181 7.99 5.29 -5.83
CA GLN A 181 9.25 4.82 -6.43
C GLN A 181 9.04 4.05 -7.74
N PHE A 182 7.86 3.45 -7.94
CA PHE A 182 7.51 2.67 -9.11
C PHE A 182 6.67 3.46 -10.12
N THR A 183 5.75 4.29 -9.66
CA THR A 183 4.84 5.06 -10.53
C THR A 183 5.38 6.43 -10.91
N ASN A 184 6.34 6.95 -10.14
CA ASN A 184 6.76 8.36 -10.17
C ASN A 184 5.58 9.35 -10.02
N GLN A 185 4.49 8.89 -9.39
CA GLN A 185 3.30 9.68 -9.06
C GLN A 185 3.17 9.75 -7.54
N PRO A 186 3.40 10.91 -6.92
CA PRO A 186 3.14 11.12 -5.49
C PRO A 186 1.69 10.81 -5.15
N ASN A 187 1.43 10.24 -3.97
CA ASN A 187 0.10 9.95 -3.46
C ASN A 187 -0.27 10.94 -2.35
N ALA A 188 -1.51 11.41 -2.35
CA ALA A 188 -2.03 12.31 -1.35
C ALA A 188 -3.54 12.13 -1.10
N TYR A 189 -4.00 12.70 0.01
CA TYR A 189 -5.36 12.61 0.50
C TYR A 189 -5.89 13.99 0.86
N MET A 190 -7.15 14.26 0.53
CA MET A 190 -7.86 15.48 0.89
C MET A 190 -9.36 15.21 1.02
N SER A 191 -10.12 16.15 1.59
CA SER A 191 -11.58 16.01 1.69
C SER A 191 -12.28 16.21 0.33
N ILE A 192 -13.50 15.69 0.18
CA ILE A 192 -14.30 15.88 -1.04
C ILE A 192 -14.68 17.35 -1.23
N GLU A 193 -14.88 18.07 -0.12
CA GLU A 193 -15.13 19.52 -0.07
C GLU A 193 -13.92 20.30 -0.59
N THR A 194 -12.69 19.84 -0.30
CA THR A 194 -11.47 20.44 -0.83
C THR A 194 -11.35 20.23 -2.33
N LEU A 195 -11.71 19.04 -2.83
CA LEU A 195 -11.77 18.79 -4.28
C LEU A 195 -12.82 19.68 -4.96
N GLU A 196 -14.00 19.85 -4.35
CA GLU A 196 -15.04 20.75 -4.84
C GLU A 196 -14.56 22.20 -4.88
N TRP A 197 -13.86 22.66 -3.84
CA TRP A 197 -13.26 24.00 -3.81
C TRP A 197 -12.20 24.22 -4.89
N LEU A 198 -11.45 23.18 -5.26
CA LEU A 198 -10.53 23.18 -6.39
C LEU A 198 -11.24 23.09 -7.76
N GLY A 199 -12.58 23.12 -7.78
CA GLY A 199 -13.38 23.09 -9.00
C GLY A 199 -13.57 21.69 -9.59
N PHE A 200 -13.14 20.63 -8.89
CA PHE A 200 -13.52 19.27 -9.26
C PHE A 200 -14.96 19.00 -8.84
N GLY A 201 -15.60 17.98 -9.43
CA GLY A 201 -16.97 17.62 -9.05
C GLY A 201 -17.03 16.91 -7.70
N SER A 202 -18.10 17.19 -6.94
CA SER A 202 -18.44 16.52 -5.68
C SER A 202 -19.14 15.19 -5.94
N TYR A 203 -18.36 14.19 -6.37
CA TYR A 203 -18.82 12.84 -6.66
C TYR A 203 -17.70 11.81 -6.41
N PHE A 204 -18.08 10.55 -6.25
CA PHE A 204 -17.17 9.42 -6.11
C PHE A 204 -17.09 8.64 -7.42
N ASN A 205 -15.99 7.92 -7.65
CA ASN A 205 -15.79 7.11 -8.86
C ASN A 205 -15.18 5.73 -8.58
N GLU A 206 -14.89 5.43 -7.32
CA GLU A 206 -14.47 4.11 -6.88
C GLU A 206 -15.36 3.64 -5.74
N LEU A 207 -15.86 2.41 -5.86
CA LEU A 207 -16.64 1.73 -4.83
C LEU A 207 -15.92 0.44 -4.44
N HIS A 208 -15.63 0.31 -3.15
CA HIS A 208 -14.90 -0.80 -2.56
C HIS A 208 -15.88 -1.60 -1.72
N ILE A 209 -15.88 -2.93 -1.87
CA ILE A 209 -16.87 -3.80 -1.25
C ILE A 209 -16.17 -5.01 -0.62
N ILE A 210 -16.59 -5.37 0.59
CA ILE A 210 -16.35 -6.67 1.20
C ILE A 210 -17.68 -7.40 1.24
N THR A 211 -17.74 -8.60 0.65
CA THR A 211 -18.95 -9.43 0.63
C THR A 211 -19.13 -10.19 1.94
N THR A 212 -20.38 -10.56 2.25
CA THR A 212 -20.67 -11.52 3.32
C THR A 212 -20.29 -12.94 2.88
N GLY A 213 -19.97 -13.82 3.84
CA GLY A 213 -19.57 -15.20 3.57
C GLY A 213 -18.06 -15.35 3.37
N ASP A 214 -17.66 -16.19 2.40
CA ASP A 214 -16.24 -16.41 2.08
C ASP A 214 -15.70 -15.24 1.25
N THR A 215 -14.88 -14.40 1.88
CA THR A 215 -14.24 -13.23 1.26
C THR A 215 -13.12 -13.59 0.28
N THR A 216 -12.86 -14.88 0.05
CA THR A 216 -11.88 -15.37 -0.94
C THR A 216 -12.53 -16.09 -2.13
N ASP A 217 -13.85 -16.29 -2.09
CA ASP A 217 -14.58 -16.90 -3.20
C ASP A 217 -14.81 -15.88 -4.32
N LYS A 218 -13.97 -15.99 -5.36
CA LYS A 218 -14.01 -15.10 -6.53
C LYS A 218 -15.34 -15.16 -7.27
N GLU A 219 -16.00 -16.32 -7.37
CA GLU A 219 -17.25 -16.45 -8.13
C GLU A 219 -18.38 -15.72 -7.41
N HIS A 220 -18.49 -15.94 -6.09
CA HIS A 220 -19.42 -15.21 -5.22
C HIS A 220 -19.18 -13.70 -5.25
N ILE A 221 -17.93 -13.27 -5.06
CA ILE A 221 -17.56 -11.84 -5.10
C ILE A 221 -17.94 -11.19 -6.43
N THR A 222 -17.65 -11.88 -7.55
CA THR A 222 -17.97 -11.36 -8.88
C THR A 222 -19.49 -11.28 -9.09
N ALA A 223 -20.26 -12.26 -8.58
CA ALA A 223 -21.70 -12.23 -8.66
C ALA A 223 -22.29 -11.03 -7.90
N VAL A 224 -21.83 -10.79 -6.66
CA VAL A 224 -22.27 -9.61 -5.87
C VAL A 224 -21.84 -8.32 -6.55
N ALA A 225 -20.59 -8.22 -7.04
CA ALA A 225 -20.09 -7.04 -7.72
C ALA A 225 -20.90 -6.68 -8.98
N ASN A 226 -21.47 -7.67 -9.69
CA ASN A 226 -22.34 -7.44 -10.86
C ASN A 226 -23.78 -7.02 -10.51
N THR A 227 -24.19 -7.14 -9.25
CA THR A 227 -25.53 -6.72 -8.79
C THR A 227 -25.59 -5.27 -8.34
N VAL A 228 -24.41 -4.66 -8.12
CA VAL A 228 -24.22 -3.24 -7.78
C VAL A 228 -24.20 -2.41 -9.05
#